data_AF-A0AAD0DC85-F1
#
_entry.id   AF-A0AAD0DC85-F1
#
_cell.length_a   1.000
_cell.length_b   1.000
_cell.length_c   1.000
_cell.angle_alpha   90.00
_cell.angle_beta   90.00
_cell.angle_gamma   90.00
#
_symmetry.space_group_name_H-M   'P 1'
#
loop_
_entity.id
_entity.type
_entity.pdbx_description
1 polymer ?
#
loop_
_entity_poly.entity_id
_entity_poly.type
_entity_poly.pdbx_seq_one_letter_code
_entity_poly.pdbx_strand_id
1 'polypeptide(L)'
;MMANSFKQMSRDGTIKRTDTGMFISLDDIHVREGFNKRYDDDERTILADDELFTYLMNGGSVPPLEVIARDEGGVWVVEGHRRRRCYDRCRAAGKPVGRIHIMPFNGNDVQRLARIMTSNNQLPLSDIEQAAVIQELHNAFNQTTSEIAKLVNKSVGTVEKLLTLSTANYDVQQEVKSGAVSVDVAVDRVKEYGEKAGKVLQHDKAVAAAQGKKKVTRSAIAPEISIKNARRFVELMAQAEISEEGVFTIQGAALAEALSIIDEHKAIAEARETYRLSQPIPSAEVRGKILYVSLDGEEIGSAPIYRGKNVNLNGVVTSQSKAVAHFVKQHKLQQEANHDNQ
;
A
#
# COMPACT_ATOMS: atom_id res chain seq x y z
N MET A 1 7.21 -33.30 32.46
CA MET A 1 7.40 -31.97 33.07
C MET A 1 6.03 -31.28 33.12
N MET A 2 5.71 -30.52 34.18
CA MET A 2 4.50 -29.67 34.16
C MET A 2 4.70 -28.55 33.14
N ALA A 3 3.65 -28.22 32.38
CA ALA A 3 3.67 -27.08 31.47
C ALA A 3 3.84 -25.78 32.25
N ASN A 4 4.69 -24.88 31.74
CA ASN A 4 4.93 -23.60 32.39
C ASN A 4 3.65 -22.75 32.46
N SER A 5 3.52 -21.91 33.49
CA SER A 5 2.36 -21.03 33.66
C SER A 5 2.70 -19.79 34.45
N PHE A 6 1.91 -18.73 34.30
CA PHE A 6 2.04 -17.51 35.13
C PHE A 6 1.97 -17.81 36.63
N LYS A 7 1.15 -18.79 37.03
CA LYS A 7 1.01 -19.20 38.43
C LYS A 7 2.30 -19.86 38.95
N GLN A 8 2.92 -20.72 38.13
CA GLN A 8 4.20 -21.34 38.46
C GLN A 8 5.32 -20.30 38.53
N MET A 9 5.46 -19.47 37.51
CA MET A 9 6.47 -18.39 37.47
C MET A 9 6.29 -17.37 38.61
N SER A 10 5.08 -17.17 39.12
CA SER A 10 4.86 -16.32 40.30
C SER A 10 5.32 -17.01 41.60
N ARG A 11 5.25 -18.34 41.67
CA ARG A 11 5.64 -19.12 42.85
C ARG A 11 7.15 -19.29 42.96
N ASP A 12 7.84 -19.48 41.83
CA ASP A 12 9.29 -19.66 41.78
C ASP A 12 10.07 -18.34 41.74
N GLY A 13 9.39 -17.20 41.61
CA GLY A 13 9.97 -15.85 41.67
C GLY A 13 10.42 -15.27 40.32
N THR A 14 10.28 -16.03 39.23
CA THR A 14 10.50 -15.57 37.85
C THR A 14 9.65 -14.33 37.57
N ILE A 15 8.36 -14.39 37.91
CA ILE A 15 7.46 -13.24 37.90
C ILE A 15 7.33 -12.66 39.31
N LYS A 16 7.61 -11.36 39.45
CA LYS A 16 7.32 -10.59 40.67
C LYS A 16 5.98 -9.90 40.50
N ARG A 17 5.06 -10.18 41.41
CA ARG A 17 3.78 -9.47 41.53
C ARG A 17 3.93 -8.29 42.47
N THR A 18 3.41 -7.16 42.05
CA THR A 18 3.28 -5.95 42.86
C THR A 18 1.83 -5.46 42.80
N ASP A 19 1.52 -4.39 43.51
CA ASP A 19 0.25 -3.66 43.41
C ASP A 19 -0.04 -3.14 42.00
N THR A 20 1.02 -2.78 41.25
CA THR A 20 0.90 -2.19 39.90
C THR A 20 0.89 -3.21 38.76
N GLY A 21 1.15 -4.49 39.03
CA GLY A 21 1.10 -5.55 38.02
C GLY A 21 2.16 -6.64 38.16
N MET A 22 2.44 -7.33 37.05
CA MET A 22 3.39 -8.45 36.96
C MET A 22 4.68 -8.02 36.26
N PHE A 23 5.82 -8.39 36.81
CA PHE A 23 7.13 -7.96 36.34
C PHE A 23 8.07 -9.15 36.16
N ILE A 24 8.71 -9.26 35.01
CA ILE A 24 9.60 -10.38 34.66
C ILE A 24 10.96 -9.86 34.15
N SER A 25 12.04 -10.63 34.28
CA SER A 25 13.34 -10.27 33.70
C SER A 25 13.26 -10.17 32.18
N LEU A 26 14.03 -9.25 31.57
CA LEU A 26 14.13 -9.16 30.12
C LEU A 26 14.66 -10.47 29.48
N ASP A 27 15.49 -11.22 30.21
CA ASP A 27 16.06 -12.50 29.75
C ASP A 27 15.00 -13.61 29.62
N ASP A 28 13.90 -13.50 30.34
CA ASP A 28 12.77 -14.45 30.30
C ASP A 28 11.69 -14.03 29.29
N ILE A 29 11.92 -12.97 28.51
CA ILE A 29 11.00 -12.47 27.50
C ILE A 29 11.51 -12.82 26.11
N HIS A 30 10.84 -13.78 25.48
CA HIS A 30 11.25 -14.35 24.21
C HIS A 30 10.34 -13.88 23.07
N VAL A 31 10.91 -13.75 21.88
CA VAL A 31 10.16 -13.44 20.65
C VAL A 31 10.06 -14.72 19.83
N ARG A 32 8.83 -15.12 19.48
CA ARG A 32 8.62 -16.28 18.62
C ARG A 32 8.98 -15.90 17.19
N GLU A 33 9.91 -16.62 16.59
CA GLU A 33 10.33 -16.40 15.21
C GLU A 33 9.13 -16.49 14.25
N GLY A 34 9.06 -15.55 13.31
CA GLY A 34 7.99 -15.47 12.31
C GLY A 34 6.62 -15.04 12.83
N PHE A 35 6.43 -14.86 14.14
CA PHE A 35 5.12 -14.45 14.70
C PHE A 35 4.80 -12.99 14.36
N ASN A 36 5.69 -12.06 14.70
CA ASN A 36 5.51 -10.65 14.36
C ASN A 36 5.70 -10.44 12.85
N LYS A 37 4.70 -9.87 12.18
CA LYS A 37 4.72 -9.64 10.72
C LYS A 37 5.36 -8.32 10.30
N ARG A 38 5.76 -7.49 11.26
CA ARG A 38 6.42 -6.21 10.98
C ARG A 38 7.82 -6.42 10.41
N TYR A 39 8.15 -5.67 9.38
CA TYR A 39 9.53 -5.52 8.90
C TYR A 39 10.28 -4.57 9.83
N ASP A 40 11.21 -5.11 10.60
CA ASP A 40 11.98 -4.33 11.57
C ASP A 40 13.12 -3.52 10.92
N ASP A 41 13.41 -3.78 9.65
CA ASP A 41 14.48 -3.17 8.85
C ASP A 41 14.00 -2.03 7.93
N ASP A 42 12.69 -1.72 7.91
CA ASP A 42 12.18 -0.57 7.15
C ASP A 42 12.52 0.75 7.87
N GLU A 43 12.85 1.79 7.09
CA GLU A 43 13.25 3.12 7.60
C GLU A 43 12.23 3.66 8.62
N ARG A 44 10.95 3.44 8.33
CA ARG A 44 9.82 3.83 9.18
C ARG A 44 9.87 3.16 10.57
N THR A 45 10.11 1.85 10.66
CA THR A 45 10.18 1.15 11.95
C THR A 45 11.47 1.51 12.68
N ILE A 46 12.58 1.67 11.97
CA ILE A 46 13.86 2.11 12.54
C ILE A 46 13.70 3.49 13.22
N LEU A 47 13.17 4.48 12.50
CA LEU A 47 12.96 5.83 13.04
C LEU A 47 12.06 5.81 14.28
N ALA A 48 10.94 5.10 14.20
CA ALA A 48 10.02 5.00 15.32
C ALA A 48 10.67 4.30 16.53
N ASP A 49 11.55 3.32 16.30
CA ASP A 49 12.29 2.64 17.36
C ASP A 49 13.37 3.52 17.97
N ASP A 50 14.01 4.39 17.19
CA ASP A 50 14.99 5.36 17.69
C ASP A 50 14.32 6.39 18.61
N GLU A 51 13.13 6.85 18.25
CA GLU A 51 12.29 7.70 19.12
C GLU A 51 11.92 6.98 20.41
N LEU A 52 11.45 5.72 20.32
CA LEU A 52 11.07 4.92 21.49
C LEU A 52 12.27 4.59 22.38
N PHE A 53 13.42 4.27 21.78
CA PHE A 53 14.67 4.06 22.49
C PHE A 53 15.09 5.32 23.25
N THR A 54 15.06 6.48 22.60
CA THR A 54 15.39 7.77 23.24
C THR A 54 14.45 8.07 24.40
N TYR A 55 13.15 7.87 24.19
CA TYR A 55 12.14 8.04 25.24
C TYR A 55 12.39 7.12 26.44
N LEU A 56 12.67 5.84 26.20
CA LEU A 56 12.99 4.88 27.25
C LEU A 56 14.31 5.22 27.95
N MET A 57 15.35 5.64 27.23
CA MET A 57 16.63 6.08 27.80
C MET A 57 16.44 7.25 28.77
N ASN A 58 15.56 8.19 28.44
CA ASN A 58 15.22 9.35 29.28
C ASN A 58 14.31 9.02 30.49
N GLY A 59 13.95 7.74 30.69
CA GLY A 59 13.10 7.31 31.82
C GLY A 59 11.61 7.38 31.52
N GLY A 60 11.23 7.49 30.24
CA GLY A 60 9.85 7.38 29.80
C GLY A 60 9.21 6.04 30.19
N SER A 61 7.91 6.07 30.48
CA SER A 61 7.13 4.90 30.85
C SER A 61 6.26 4.44 29.68
N VAL A 62 6.18 3.13 29.48
CA VAL A 62 5.41 2.53 28.38
C VAL A 62 4.41 1.52 28.95
N PRO A 63 3.32 1.20 28.21
CA PRO A 63 2.39 0.17 28.62
C PRO A 63 3.07 -1.19 28.86
N PRO A 64 2.45 -2.13 29.58
CA PRO A 64 2.97 -3.48 29.75
C PRO A 64 3.05 -4.24 28.43
N LEU A 65 3.96 -5.20 28.32
CA LEU A 65 3.98 -6.15 27.21
C LEU A 65 2.89 -7.19 27.41
N GLU A 66 2.14 -7.49 26.35
CA GLU A 66 1.16 -8.58 26.38
C GLU A 66 1.86 -9.89 26.01
N VAL A 67 1.72 -10.93 26.84
CA VAL A 67 2.54 -12.15 26.72
C VAL A 67 1.74 -13.43 27.00
N ILE A 68 2.26 -14.58 26.56
CA ILE A 68 1.79 -15.92 26.95
C ILE A 68 2.92 -16.70 27.62
N ALA A 69 2.58 -17.69 28.46
CA ALA A 69 3.59 -18.58 29.03
C ALA A 69 4.29 -19.37 27.92
N ARG A 70 5.62 -19.55 28.07
CA ARG A 70 6.46 -20.34 27.18
C ARG A 70 6.81 -21.66 27.85
N ASP A 71 6.61 -22.78 27.17
CA ASP A 71 6.76 -24.12 27.75
C ASP A 71 8.17 -24.39 28.27
N GLU A 72 9.20 -23.88 27.59
CA GLU A 72 10.60 -24.04 28.00
C GLU A 72 11.04 -23.04 29.09
N GLY A 73 10.12 -22.28 29.65
CA GLY A 73 10.40 -21.23 30.64
C GLY A 73 10.30 -19.82 30.06
N GLY A 74 9.93 -18.87 30.93
CA GLY A 74 9.67 -17.49 30.55
C GLY A 74 8.35 -17.30 29.81
N VAL A 75 8.31 -16.27 28.95
CA VAL A 75 7.11 -15.86 28.21
C VAL A 75 7.40 -15.57 26.74
N TRP A 76 6.41 -15.78 25.88
CA TRP A 76 6.41 -15.29 24.50
C TRP A 76 5.72 -13.94 24.40
N VAL A 77 6.32 -13.00 23.69
CA VAL A 77 5.69 -11.71 23.35
C VAL A 77 4.53 -11.92 22.38
N VAL A 78 3.36 -11.42 22.73
CA VAL A 78 2.21 -11.28 21.83
C VAL A 78 2.15 -9.86 21.28
N GLU A 79 2.31 -8.87 22.15
CA GLU A 79 2.25 -7.45 21.82
C GLU A 79 3.40 -6.70 22.50
N GLY A 80 3.90 -5.65 21.85
CA GLY A 80 5.01 -4.85 22.38
C GLY A 80 6.40 -5.29 21.90
N HIS A 81 6.49 -5.96 20.75
CA HIS A 81 7.76 -6.37 20.12
C HIS A 81 8.78 -5.22 20.01
N ARG A 82 8.34 -4.05 19.55
CA ARG A 82 9.18 -2.83 19.47
C ARG A 82 9.70 -2.39 20.84
N ARG A 83 8.84 -2.40 21.87
CA ARG A 83 9.22 -2.08 23.26
C ARG A 83 10.25 -3.07 23.80
N ARG A 84 10.04 -4.38 23.62
CA ARG A 84 11.00 -5.42 24.01
C ARG A 84 12.36 -5.21 23.35
N ARG A 85 12.41 -4.93 22.05
CA ARG A 85 13.66 -4.64 21.32
C ARG A 85 14.32 -3.35 21.80
N CYS A 86 13.55 -2.30 22.09
CA CYS A 86 14.10 -1.06 22.64
C CYS A 86 14.64 -1.24 24.06
N TYR A 87 14.05 -2.12 24.89
CA TYR A 87 14.62 -2.50 26.18
C TYR A 87 15.99 -3.20 26.03
N ASP A 88 16.15 -4.11 25.04
CA ASP A 88 17.48 -4.65 24.73
C ASP A 88 18.48 -3.56 24.34
N ARG A 89 18.07 -2.64 23.47
CA ARG A 89 18.92 -1.50 23.06
C ARG A 89 19.31 -0.64 24.25
N CYS A 90 18.39 -0.34 25.17
CA CYS A 90 18.67 0.40 26.40
C CYS A 90 19.70 -0.33 27.27
N ARG A 91 19.52 -1.64 27.46
CA ARG A 91 20.46 -2.49 28.19
C ARG A 91 21.84 -2.51 27.54
N ALA A 92 21.91 -2.65 26.22
CA ALA A 92 23.16 -2.62 25.46
C ALA A 92 23.86 -1.24 25.54
N ALA A 93 23.09 -0.16 25.67
CA ALA A 93 23.61 1.20 25.89
C ALA A 93 24.00 1.48 27.36
N GLY A 94 23.99 0.47 28.23
CA GLY A 94 24.43 0.58 29.63
C GLY A 94 23.34 1.06 30.61
N LYS A 95 22.09 1.25 30.17
CA LYS A 95 20.99 1.54 31.08
C LYS A 95 20.64 0.29 31.89
N PRO A 96 20.54 0.35 33.23
CA PRO A 96 20.10 -0.77 34.03
C PRO A 96 18.61 -1.05 33.75
N VAL A 97 18.35 -2.01 32.86
CA VAL A 97 17.00 -2.48 32.56
C VAL A 97 16.64 -3.57 33.57
N GLY A 98 15.77 -3.22 34.52
CA GLY A 98 15.27 -4.14 35.54
C GLY A 98 14.19 -5.08 35.01
N ARG A 99 13.21 -5.41 35.86
CA ARG A 99 12.07 -6.23 35.45
C ARG A 99 11.09 -5.40 34.62
N ILE A 100 10.61 -5.97 33.53
CA ILE A 100 9.67 -5.35 32.59
C ILE A 100 8.24 -5.68 33.00
N HIS A 101 7.36 -4.68 32.95
CA HIS A 101 5.94 -4.85 33.20
C HIS A 101 5.29 -5.68 32.08
N ILE A 102 4.62 -6.77 32.45
CA ILE A 102 3.92 -7.69 31.56
C ILE A 102 2.46 -7.87 31.99
N MET A 103 1.61 -8.23 31.04
CA MET A 103 0.24 -8.68 31.28
C MET A 103 -0.06 -9.92 30.44
N PRO A 104 -0.92 -10.84 30.92
CA PRO A 104 -1.22 -12.04 30.18
C PRO A 104 -2.17 -11.71 29.03
N PHE A 105 -1.87 -12.23 27.83
CA PHE A 105 -2.83 -12.25 26.74
C PHE A 105 -3.97 -13.22 27.10
N ASN A 106 -5.21 -12.75 26.95
CA ASN A 106 -6.40 -13.58 27.16
C ASN A 106 -7.10 -13.82 25.81
N GLY A 107 -6.87 -14.99 25.23
CA GLY A 107 -7.47 -15.39 23.96
C GLY A 107 -6.83 -16.65 23.41
N ASN A 108 -7.43 -17.20 22.36
CA ASN A 108 -6.87 -18.34 21.64
C ASN A 108 -5.76 -17.91 20.68
N ASP A 109 -5.19 -18.87 19.96
CA ASP A 109 -4.15 -18.66 18.96
C ASP A 109 -4.58 -17.81 17.76
N VAL A 110 -5.81 -17.97 17.27
CA VAL A 110 -6.40 -17.12 16.21
C VAL A 110 -6.45 -15.66 16.66
N GLN A 111 -7.01 -15.40 17.84
CA GLN A 111 -7.11 -14.06 18.43
C GLN A 111 -5.73 -13.47 18.70
N ARG A 112 -4.76 -14.31 19.08
CA ARG A 112 -3.37 -13.89 19.29
C ARG A 112 -2.72 -13.41 18.00
N LEU A 113 -2.95 -14.08 16.87
CA LEU A 113 -2.46 -13.61 15.57
C LEU A 113 -3.17 -12.32 15.13
N ALA A 114 -4.50 -12.26 15.29
CA ALA A 114 -5.28 -11.05 15.00
C ALA A 114 -4.85 -9.84 15.86
N ARG A 115 -4.30 -10.09 17.06
CA ARG A 115 -3.78 -9.05 17.95
C ARG A 115 -2.69 -8.20 17.32
N ILE A 116 -1.90 -8.76 16.39
CA ILE A 116 -0.85 -8.03 15.65
C ILE A 116 -1.46 -6.85 14.88
N MET A 117 -2.65 -7.02 14.30
CA MET A 117 -3.35 -5.97 13.54
C MET A 117 -4.12 -4.99 14.43
N THR A 118 -4.61 -5.41 15.59
CA THR A 118 -5.50 -4.59 16.43
C THR A 118 -4.77 -3.77 17.51
N SER A 119 -3.45 -3.95 17.66
CA SER A 119 -2.64 -3.30 18.69
C SER A 119 -1.58 -2.33 18.15
N ASN A 120 -1.63 -1.99 16.86
CA ASN A 120 -0.57 -1.25 16.15
C ASN A 120 -0.77 0.29 16.08
N ASN A 121 -1.58 0.88 16.96
CA ASN A 121 -2.02 2.28 16.85
C ASN A 121 -0.87 3.32 16.82
N GLN A 122 0.24 3.07 17.52
CA GLN A 122 1.38 4.00 17.55
C GLN A 122 2.18 4.00 16.25
N LEU A 123 2.21 2.88 15.55
CA LEU A 123 2.86 2.74 14.25
C LEU A 123 2.06 1.71 13.44
N PRO A 124 1.11 2.15 12.59
CA PRO A 124 0.26 1.24 11.82
C PRO A 124 1.09 0.24 11.02
N LEU A 125 0.63 -0.99 10.86
CA LEU A 125 1.30 -1.94 9.95
C LEU A 125 1.20 -1.44 8.50
N SER A 126 2.24 -1.66 7.72
CA SER A 126 2.18 -1.46 6.26
C SER A 126 1.16 -2.42 5.63
N ASP A 127 0.73 -2.12 4.42
CA ASP A 127 -0.28 -2.95 3.75
C ASP A 127 0.22 -4.38 3.51
N ILE A 128 1.52 -4.57 3.24
CA ILE A 128 2.13 -5.90 3.09
C ILE A 128 2.19 -6.63 4.44
N GLU A 129 2.53 -5.93 5.52
CA GLU A 129 2.53 -6.52 6.87
C GLU A 129 1.11 -6.95 7.29
N GLN A 130 0.08 -6.15 6.96
CA GLN A 130 -1.32 -6.51 7.18
C GLN A 130 -1.75 -7.70 6.33
N ALA A 131 -1.36 -7.72 5.05
CA ALA A 131 -1.64 -8.82 4.12
C ALA A 131 -1.06 -10.15 4.63
N ALA A 132 0.16 -10.13 5.20
CA ALA A 132 0.78 -11.32 5.79
C ALA A 132 0.00 -11.87 7.00
N VAL A 133 -0.54 -11.00 7.86
CA VAL A 133 -1.39 -11.45 8.99
C VAL A 133 -2.68 -12.07 8.48
N ILE A 134 -3.35 -11.42 7.52
CA ILE A 134 -4.61 -11.92 6.94
C ILE A 134 -4.39 -13.26 6.23
N GLN A 135 -3.30 -13.42 5.51
CA GLN A 135 -2.94 -14.67 4.83
C GLN A 135 -2.77 -15.82 5.81
N GLU A 136 -2.06 -15.59 6.93
CA GLU A 136 -1.89 -16.65 7.93
C GLU A 136 -3.20 -16.98 8.66
N LEU A 137 -4.03 -15.98 8.98
CA LEU A 137 -5.38 -16.22 9.52
C LEU A 137 -6.22 -17.08 8.56
N HIS A 138 -6.13 -16.81 7.26
CA HIS A 138 -6.86 -17.57 6.24
C HIS A 138 -6.31 -18.99 6.07
N ASN A 139 -4.99 -19.14 5.88
CA ASN A 139 -4.38 -20.40 5.47
C ASN A 139 -4.09 -21.35 6.63
N ALA A 140 -3.64 -20.83 7.79
CA ALA A 140 -3.24 -21.68 8.92
C ALA A 140 -4.43 -21.99 9.84
N PHE A 141 -5.42 -21.09 9.91
CA PHE A 141 -6.57 -21.21 10.82
C PHE A 141 -7.91 -21.37 10.10
N ASN A 142 -7.91 -21.51 8.77
CA ASN A 142 -9.09 -21.68 7.92
C ASN A 142 -10.20 -20.64 8.19
N GLN A 143 -9.82 -19.41 8.57
CA GLN A 143 -10.78 -18.35 8.81
C GLN A 143 -11.31 -17.78 7.49
N THR A 144 -12.63 -17.59 7.41
CA THR A 144 -13.27 -16.91 6.28
C THR A 144 -12.98 -15.41 6.31
N THR A 145 -13.10 -14.73 5.16
CA THR A 145 -12.90 -13.27 5.08
C THR A 145 -13.84 -12.49 6.02
N SER A 146 -15.06 -12.99 6.23
CA SER A 146 -16.05 -12.41 7.16
C SER A 146 -15.67 -12.57 8.63
N GLU A 147 -15.13 -13.73 9.01
CA GLU A 147 -14.63 -13.96 10.37
C GLU A 147 -13.38 -13.12 10.65
N ILE A 148 -12.44 -13.10 9.71
CA ILE A 148 -11.24 -12.26 9.79
C ILE A 148 -11.64 -10.78 9.95
N ALA A 149 -12.58 -10.29 9.14
CA ALA A 149 -13.06 -8.91 9.21
C ALA A 149 -13.55 -8.51 10.61
N LYS A 150 -14.30 -9.40 11.28
CA LYS A 150 -14.74 -9.21 12.66
C LYS A 150 -13.57 -9.25 13.64
N LEU A 151 -12.65 -10.21 13.49
CA LEU A 151 -11.48 -10.36 14.37
C LEU A 151 -10.54 -9.14 14.33
N VAL A 152 -10.33 -8.55 13.16
CA VAL A 152 -9.38 -7.44 12.96
C VAL A 152 -10.04 -6.06 12.89
N ASN A 153 -11.36 -5.98 13.08
CA ASN A 153 -12.17 -4.75 13.01
C ASN A 153 -12.00 -3.99 11.68
N LYS A 154 -12.13 -4.68 10.55
CA LYS A 154 -12.07 -4.12 9.19
C LYS A 154 -13.31 -4.53 8.39
N SER A 155 -13.57 -3.84 7.27
CA SER A 155 -14.61 -4.28 6.35
C SER A 155 -14.18 -5.55 5.60
N VAL A 156 -15.14 -6.40 5.23
CA VAL A 156 -14.89 -7.61 4.44
C VAL A 156 -14.13 -7.28 3.14
N GLY A 157 -14.54 -6.22 2.43
CA GLY A 157 -13.85 -5.79 1.21
C GLY A 157 -12.40 -5.35 1.43
N THR A 158 -12.04 -4.86 2.62
CA THR A 158 -10.63 -4.58 2.96
C THR A 158 -9.84 -5.87 3.15
N VAL A 159 -10.43 -6.84 3.84
CA VAL A 159 -9.81 -8.16 4.06
C VAL A 159 -9.61 -8.88 2.74
N GLU A 160 -10.59 -8.87 1.84
CA GLU A 160 -10.49 -9.47 0.51
C GLU A 160 -9.37 -8.85 -0.34
N LYS A 161 -9.23 -7.52 -0.31
CA LYS A 161 -8.14 -6.82 -1.01
C LYS A 161 -6.77 -7.24 -0.46
N LEU A 162 -6.61 -7.24 0.86
CA LEU A 162 -5.34 -7.61 1.50
C LEU A 162 -5.02 -9.10 1.29
N LEU A 163 -6.03 -9.98 1.30
CA LEU A 163 -5.85 -11.39 0.98
C LEU A 163 -5.42 -11.57 -0.48
N THR A 164 -6.06 -10.86 -1.43
CA THR A 164 -5.67 -10.87 -2.85
C THR A 164 -4.23 -10.38 -3.03
N LEU A 165 -3.84 -9.31 -2.33
CA LEU A 165 -2.47 -8.80 -2.35
C LEU A 165 -1.47 -9.82 -1.79
N SER A 166 -1.82 -10.54 -0.73
CA SER A 166 -0.94 -11.54 -0.09
C SER A 166 -0.58 -12.72 -1.00
N THR A 167 -1.46 -13.04 -1.94
CA THR A 167 -1.27 -14.13 -2.93
C THR A 167 -0.89 -13.61 -4.31
N ALA A 168 -0.70 -12.29 -4.47
CA ALA A 168 -0.25 -11.71 -5.73
C ALA A 168 1.22 -12.08 -6.00
N ASN A 169 1.65 -11.94 -7.25
CA ASN A 169 3.03 -12.18 -7.65
C ASN A 169 4.02 -11.29 -6.87
N TYR A 170 5.23 -11.80 -6.69
CA TYR A 170 6.26 -11.14 -5.88
C TYR A 170 6.57 -9.72 -6.37
N ASP A 171 6.62 -9.51 -7.68
CA ASP A 171 6.84 -8.19 -8.27
C ASP A 171 5.74 -7.19 -7.90
N VAL A 172 4.46 -7.59 -7.95
CA VAL A 172 3.32 -6.79 -7.48
C VAL A 172 3.46 -6.45 -5.99
N GLN A 173 3.81 -7.44 -5.15
CA GLN A 173 4.01 -7.21 -3.73
C GLN A 173 5.16 -6.22 -3.45
N GLN A 174 6.27 -6.28 -4.20
CA GLN A 174 7.37 -5.33 -4.07
C GLN A 174 6.97 -3.91 -4.47
N GLU A 175 6.14 -3.75 -5.49
CA GLU A 175 5.65 -2.43 -5.91
C GLU A 175 4.75 -1.77 -4.85
N VAL A 176 3.96 -2.56 -4.13
CA VAL A 176 3.20 -2.06 -2.97
C VAL A 176 4.10 -1.82 -1.77
N LYS A 177 5.05 -2.73 -1.48
CA LYS A 177 6.00 -2.61 -0.36
C LYS A 177 6.83 -1.33 -0.45
N SER A 178 7.32 -1.00 -1.65
CA SER A 178 8.09 0.22 -1.90
C SER A 178 7.26 1.51 -1.84
N GLY A 179 5.93 1.40 -1.74
CA GLY A 179 5.01 2.54 -1.77
C GLY A 179 4.81 3.15 -3.17
N ALA A 180 5.39 2.55 -4.22
CA ALA A 180 5.25 3.01 -5.60
C ALA A 180 3.82 2.81 -6.14
N VAL A 181 3.10 1.79 -5.64
CA VAL A 181 1.74 1.46 -6.07
C VAL A 181 0.80 1.34 -4.86
N SER A 182 -0.43 1.87 -4.97
CA SER A 182 -1.47 1.66 -3.96
C SER A 182 -2.08 0.24 -4.01
N VAL A 183 -2.50 -0.29 -2.86
CA VAL A 183 -3.17 -1.60 -2.76
C VAL A 183 -4.33 -1.75 -3.74
N ASP A 184 -5.19 -0.73 -3.83
CA ASP A 184 -6.37 -0.79 -4.71
C ASP A 184 -5.96 -1.02 -6.17
N VAL A 185 -4.97 -0.27 -6.67
CA VAL A 185 -4.47 -0.43 -8.04
C VAL A 185 -3.82 -1.80 -8.23
N ALA A 186 -2.99 -2.24 -7.28
CA ALA A 186 -2.35 -3.54 -7.36
C ALA A 186 -3.38 -4.68 -7.43
N VAL A 187 -4.41 -4.64 -6.57
CA VAL A 187 -5.49 -5.64 -6.54
C VAL A 187 -6.32 -5.60 -7.81
N ASP A 188 -6.66 -4.41 -8.31
CA ASP A 188 -7.40 -4.27 -9.57
C ASP A 188 -6.60 -4.91 -10.73
N ARG A 189 -5.28 -4.68 -10.81
CA ARG A 189 -4.42 -5.29 -11.83
C ARG A 189 -4.25 -6.79 -11.69
N VAL A 190 -4.17 -7.31 -10.47
CA VAL A 190 -4.13 -8.76 -10.23
C VAL A 190 -5.42 -9.42 -10.69
N LYS A 191 -6.58 -8.81 -10.40
CA LYS A 191 -7.88 -9.32 -10.84
C LYS A 191 -8.05 -9.29 -12.35
N GLU A 192 -7.56 -8.25 -13.01
CA GLU A 192 -7.75 -8.04 -14.44
C GLU A 192 -6.73 -8.82 -15.30
N TYR A 193 -5.47 -8.89 -14.87
CA TYR A 193 -4.36 -9.43 -15.69
C TYR A 193 -3.65 -10.65 -15.09
N GLY A 194 -4.01 -11.07 -13.88
CA GLY A 194 -3.38 -12.21 -13.19
C GLY A 194 -1.85 -12.11 -13.16
N GLU A 195 -1.19 -13.11 -13.72
CA GLU A 195 0.28 -13.20 -13.82
C GLU A 195 0.94 -12.00 -14.53
N LYS A 196 0.22 -11.31 -15.43
CA LYS A 196 0.76 -10.16 -16.16
C LYS A 196 0.67 -8.85 -15.37
N ALA A 197 0.04 -8.85 -14.18
CA ALA A 197 -0.22 -7.65 -13.39
C ALA A 197 1.05 -6.83 -13.10
N GLY A 198 2.17 -7.47 -12.76
CA GLY A 198 3.41 -6.75 -12.49
C GLY A 198 3.95 -5.96 -13.69
N LYS A 199 3.80 -6.50 -14.91
CA LYS A 199 4.15 -5.76 -16.15
C LYS A 199 3.24 -4.55 -16.36
N VAL A 200 1.94 -4.70 -16.08
CA VAL A 200 0.97 -3.60 -16.16
C VAL A 200 1.32 -2.50 -15.16
N LEU A 201 1.72 -2.87 -13.94
CA LEU A 201 2.12 -1.90 -12.93
C LEU A 201 3.37 -1.09 -13.32
N GLN A 202 4.32 -1.67 -14.06
CA GLN A 202 5.46 -0.89 -14.58
C GLN A 202 5.00 0.17 -15.60
N HIS A 203 4.05 -0.18 -16.45
CA HIS A 203 3.44 0.78 -17.35
C HIS A 203 2.69 1.88 -16.58
N ASP A 204 1.86 1.50 -15.60
CA ASP A 204 1.11 2.45 -14.77
C ASP A 204 2.03 3.41 -14.03
N LYS A 205 3.19 2.94 -13.57
CA LYS A 205 4.25 3.78 -12.97
C LYS A 205 4.83 4.77 -13.97
N ALA A 206 5.11 4.34 -15.20
CA ALA A 206 5.62 5.23 -16.24
C ALA A 206 4.61 6.33 -16.60
N VAL A 207 3.33 5.99 -16.70
CA VAL A 207 2.23 6.94 -16.91
C VAL A 207 2.12 7.92 -15.74
N ALA A 208 2.10 7.42 -14.50
CA ALA A 208 2.04 8.26 -13.31
C ALA A 208 3.24 9.21 -13.21
N ALA A 209 4.45 8.73 -13.51
CA ALA A 209 5.67 9.55 -13.53
C ALA A 209 5.62 10.63 -14.62
N ALA A 210 5.07 10.33 -15.80
CA ALA A 210 4.87 11.32 -16.86
C ALA A 210 3.87 12.43 -16.45
N GLN A 211 2.93 12.11 -15.55
CA GLN A 211 2.04 13.06 -14.90
C GLN A 211 2.64 13.74 -13.65
N GLY A 212 3.92 13.48 -13.32
CA GLY A 212 4.60 14.03 -12.15
C GLY A 212 4.19 13.40 -10.81
N LYS A 213 3.46 12.28 -10.81
CA LYS A 213 3.01 11.58 -9.60
C LYS A 213 4.07 10.58 -9.15
N LYS A 214 4.36 10.56 -7.84
CA LYS A 214 5.32 9.63 -7.21
C LYS A 214 4.74 8.24 -6.93
N LYS A 215 3.42 8.14 -6.77
CA LYS A 215 2.70 6.91 -6.43
C LYS A 215 1.57 6.69 -7.42
N VAL A 216 1.44 5.45 -7.90
CA VAL A 216 0.31 5.02 -8.71
C VAL A 216 -0.90 4.81 -7.80
N THR A 217 -1.87 5.69 -7.93
CA THR A 217 -3.18 5.62 -7.29
C THR A 217 -4.25 5.42 -8.36
N ARG A 218 -5.48 5.08 -7.95
CA ARG A 218 -6.62 4.98 -8.89
C ARG A 218 -6.79 6.27 -9.70
N SER A 219 -6.62 7.43 -9.08
CA SER A 219 -6.65 8.74 -9.76
C SER A 219 -5.47 9.02 -10.70
N ALA A 220 -4.42 8.19 -10.71
CA ALA A 220 -3.33 8.28 -11.68
C ALA A 220 -3.68 7.57 -13.00
N ILE A 221 -4.36 6.43 -12.91
CA ILE A 221 -4.68 5.55 -14.04
C ILE A 221 -6.09 5.76 -14.61
N ALA A 222 -7.03 6.17 -13.76
CA ALA A 222 -8.42 6.43 -14.11
C ALA A 222 -8.86 7.71 -13.38
N PRO A 223 -8.33 8.89 -13.79
CA PRO A 223 -8.73 10.15 -13.17
C PRO A 223 -10.22 10.37 -13.36
N GLU A 224 -10.93 10.87 -12.36
CA GLU A 224 -12.34 11.25 -12.46
C GLU A 224 -12.49 12.68 -11.96
N ILE A 225 -13.53 13.38 -12.42
CA ILE A 225 -13.87 14.69 -11.85
C ILE A 225 -14.15 14.52 -10.36
N SER A 226 -13.62 15.41 -9.53
CA SER A 226 -13.85 15.32 -8.09
C SER A 226 -15.34 15.46 -7.76
N ILE A 227 -15.83 14.74 -6.74
CA ILE A 227 -17.22 14.85 -6.28
C ILE A 227 -17.57 16.30 -5.94
N LYS A 228 -16.61 17.05 -5.40
CA LYS A 228 -16.77 18.48 -5.09
C LYS A 228 -17.05 19.29 -6.35
N ASN A 229 -16.24 19.13 -7.40
CA ASN A 229 -16.41 19.89 -8.64
C ASN A 229 -17.65 19.43 -9.42
N ALA A 230 -17.97 18.13 -9.42
CA ALA A 230 -19.20 17.63 -10.00
C ALA A 230 -20.44 18.23 -9.32
N ARG A 231 -20.48 18.25 -7.98
CA ARG A 231 -21.57 18.90 -7.22
C ARG A 231 -21.63 20.40 -7.50
N ARG A 232 -20.48 21.06 -7.49
CA ARG A 232 -20.38 22.49 -7.76
C ARG A 232 -20.89 22.85 -9.15
N PHE A 233 -20.58 22.05 -10.15
CA PHE A 233 -21.11 22.21 -11.49
C PHE A 233 -22.64 22.12 -11.52
N VAL A 234 -23.22 21.13 -10.82
CA VAL A 234 -24.69 20.99 -10.71
C VAL A 234 -25.31 22.21 -10.01
N GLU A 235 -24.69 22.73 -8.94
CA GLU A 235 -25.14 23.96 -8.28
C GLU A 235 -25.12 25.18 -9.21
N LEU A 236 -24.09 25.31 -10.04
CA LEU A 236 -23.98 26.39 -11.02
C LEU A 236 -25.05 26.25 -12.12
N MET A 237 -25.30 25.03 -12.61
CA MET A 237 -26.34 24.78 -13.60
C MET A 237 -27.75 25.03 -13.04
N ALA A 238 -27.97 24.80 -11.74
CA ALA A 238 -29.25 25.11 -11.09
C ALA A 238 -29.55 26.61 -10.99
N GLN A 239 -28.53 27.47 -11.15
CA GLN A 239 -28.67 28.92 -11.19
C GLN A 239 -28.82 29.46 -12.62
N ALA A 240 -28.79 28.59 -13.63
CA ALA A 240 -28.94 28.97 -15.02
C ALA A 240 -30.39 29.33 -15.35
N GLU A 241 -30.56 30.32 -16.22
CA GLU A 241 -31.84 30.54 -16.91
C GLU A 241 -31.98 29.48 -18.02
N ILE A 242 -33.13 28.81 -18.08
CA ILE A 242 -33.42 27.79 -19.09
C ILE A 242 -34.48 28.35 -20.04
N SER A 243 -34.14 28.50 -21.33
CA SER A 243 -35.09 28.95 -22.35
C SER A 243 -36.14 27.87 -22.66
N GLU A 244 -37.20 28.25 -23.39
CA GLU A 244 -38.25 27.30 -23.83
C GLU A 244 -37.70 26.20 -24.75
N GLU A 245 -36.59 26.47 -25.44
CA GLU A 245 -35.84 25.51 -26.27
C GLU A 245 -34.85 24.65 -25.46
N GLY A 246 -34.77 24.84 -24.14
CA GLY A 246 -33.88 24.09 -23.25
C GLY A 246 -32.43 24.60 -23.20
N VAL A 247 -32.17 25.84 -23.60
CA VAL A 247 -30.83 26.43 -23.55
C VAL A 247 -30.53 26.94 -22.15
N PHE A 248 -29.49 26.39 -21.51
CA PHE A 248 -28.98 26.86 -20.22
C PHE A 248 -28.10 28.10 -20.41
N THR A 249 -28.44 29.20 -19.74
CA THR A 249 -27.70 30.46 -19.78
C THR A 249 -27.16 30.79 -18.40
N ILE A 250 -25.83 30.91 -18.29
CA ILE A 250 -25.11 31.39 -17.10
C ILE A 250 -24.14 32.49 -17.53
N GLN A 251 -23.89 33.47 -16.66
CA GLN A 251 -23.04 34.62 -16.99
C GLN A 251 -22.06 34.97 -15.86
N GLY A 252 -21.09 35.83 -16.18
CA GLY A 252 -20.15 36.37 -15.20
C GLY A 252 -19.30 35.31 -14.50
N ALA A 253 -19.15 35.44 -13.18
CA ALA A 253 -18.31 34.55 -12.38
C ALA A 253 -18.78 33.08 -12.42
N ALA A 254 -20.09 32.84 -12.45
CA ALA A 254 -20.66 31.49 -12.51
C ALA A 254 -20.28 30.78 -13.82
N LEU A 255 -20.29 31.50 -14.95
CA LEU A 255 -19.84 30.97 -16.24
C LEU A 255 -18.35 30.62 -16.22
N ALA A 256 -17.51 31.51 -15.70
CA ALA A 256 -16.07 31.27 -15.62
C ALA A 256 -15.75 30.02 -14.77
N GLU A 257 -16.43 29.84 -13.64
CA GLU A 257 -16.26 28.66 -12.79
C GLU A 257 -16.73 27.37 -13.49
N ALA A 258 -17.91 27.40 -14.13
CA ALA A 258 -18.44 26.27 -14.88
C ALA A 258 -17.51 25.84 -16.02
N LEU A 259 -16.98 26.81 -16.79
CA LEU A 259 -16.02 26.54 -17.86
C LEU A 259 -14.73 25.91 -17.34
N SER A 260 -14.19 26.40 -16.21
CA SER A 260 -13.02 25.79 -15.59
C SER A 260 -13.25 24.32 -15.21
N ILE A 261 -14.44 23.98 -14.70
CA ILE A 261 -14.80 22.59 -14.37
C ILE A 261 -14.97 21.74 -15.63
N ILE A 262 -15.55 22.29 -16.69
CA ILE A 262 -15.68 21.62 -17.99
C ILE A 262 -14.30 21.33 -18.59
N ASP A 263 -13.39 22.29 -18.56
CA ASP A 263 -12.05 22.12 -19.11
C ASP A 263 -11.23 21.10 -18.30
N GLU A 264 -11.40 21.04 -16.98
CA GLU A 264 -10.88 19.94 -16.15
C GLU A 264 -11.45 18.59 -16.62
N HIS A 265 -12.76 18.49 -16.83
CA HIS A 265 -13.39 17.25 -17.30
C HIS A 265 -12.89 16.82 -18.68
N LYS A 266 -12.72 17.76 -19.62
CA LYS A 266 -12.14 17.48 -20.95
C LYS A 266 -10.71 16.96 -20.84
N ALA A 267 -9.87 17.58 -20.01
CA ALA A 267 -8.50 17.12 -19.77
C ALA A 267 -8.47 15.71 -19.14
N ILE A 268 -9.40 15.41 -18.23
CA ILE A 268 -9.57 14.07 -17.66
C ILE A 268 -9.97 13.06 -18.73
N ALA A 269 -10.92 13.40 -19.61
CA ALA A 269 -11.35 12.54 -20.70
C ALA A 269 -10.20 12.25 -21.67
N GLU A 270 -9.39 13.25 -22.02
CA GLU A 270 -8.20 13.07 -22.86
C GLU A 270 -7.14 12.19 -22.17
N ALA A 271 -6.91 12.36 -20.87
CA ALA A 271 -5.98 11.52 -20.11
C ALA A 271 -6.46 10.06 -20.03
N ARG A 272 -7.77 9.83 -19.84
CA ARG A 272 -8.38 8.50 -19.88
C ARG A 272 -8.22 7.87 -21.26
N GLU A 273 -8.48 8.63 -22.32
CA GLU A 273 -8.35 8.11 -23.67
C GLU A 273 -6.90 7.78 -23.97
N THR A 274 -5.96 8.64 -23.59
CA THR A 274 -4.51 8.34 -23.73
C THR A 274 -4.13 7.06 -22.98
N TYR A 275 -4.66 6.86 -21.78
CA TYR A 275 -4.45 5.64 -21.01
C TYR A 275 -5.09 4.40 -21.68
N ARG A 276 -6.33 4.50 -22.16
CA ARG A 276 -7.03 3.43 -22.90
C ARG A 276 -6.29 3.08 -24.18
N LEU A 277 -5.81 4.09 -24.90
CA LEU A 277 -5.01 3.92 -26.11
C LEU A 277 -3.71 3.19 -25.80
N SER A 278 -3.06 3.45 -24.66
CA SER A 278 -1.84 2.75 -24.25
C SER A 278 -2.00 1.27 -23.85
N GLN A 279 -3.20 0.69 -23.98
CA GLN A 279 -3.45 -0.73 -23.78
C GLN A 279 -3.85 -1.45 -25.08
N PRO A 280 -3.32 -2.64 -25.42
CA PRO A 280 -2.46 -3.50 -24.60
C PRO A 280 -1.06 -2.92 -24.38
N ILE A 281 -0.33 -3.45 -23.42
CA ILE A 281 0.95 -2.86 -22.99
C ILE A 281 1.94 -2.93 -24.16
N PRO A 282 2.40 -1.79 -24.69
CA PRO A 282 3.42 -1.78 -25.72
C PRO A 282 4.75 -2.30 -25.16
N SER A 283 5.44 -3.15 -25.90
CA SER A 283 6.84 -3.47 -25.62
C SER A 283 7.73 -2.43 -26.27
N ALA A 284 8.84 -2.11 -25.61
CA ALA A 284 9.82 -1.18 -26.14
C ALA A 284 11.22 -1.78 -25.98
N GLU A 285 11.96 -1.85 -27.08
CA GLU A 285 13.29 -2.46 -27.12
C GLU A 285 14.28 -1.47 -27.75
N VAL A 286 15.43 -1.28 -27.12
CA VAL A 286 16.51 -0.47 -27.73
C VAL A 286 17.45 -1.40 -28.47
N ARG A 287 17.49 -1.28 -29.80
CA ARG A 287 18.46 -1.99 -30.65
C ARG A 287 19.44 -0.97 -31.22
N GLY A 288 20.69 -1.02 -30.74
CA GLY A 288 21.71 -0.01 -31.10
C GLY A 288 21.35 1.38 -30.58
N LYS A 289 21.17 2.36 -31.47
CA LYS A 289 20.79 3.75 -31.14
C LYS A 289 19.31 4.05 -31.46
N ILE A 290 18.47 3.05 -31.58
CA ILE A 290 17.05 3.22 -31.94
C ILE A 290 16.18 2.51 -30.89
N LEU A 291 15.15 3.21 -30.42
CA LEU A 291 14.03 2.65 -29.67
C LEU A 291 13.01 2.10 -30.67
N TYR A 292 12.70 0.82 -30.58
CA TYR A 292 11.61 0.16 -31.30
C TYR A 292 10.44 -0.03 -30.35
N VAL A 293 9.22 0.24 -30.83
CA VAL A 293 7.99 0.08 -30.06
C VAL A 293 7.10 -0.91 -30.79
N SER A 294 6.64 -1.92 -30.06
CA SER A 294 5.74 -2.94 -30.58
C SER A 294 4.47 -3.02 -29.74
N LEU A 295 3.36 -3.38 -30.36
CA LEU A 295 2.07 -3.63 -29.73
C LEU A 295 1.61 -5.02 -30.18
N ASP A 296 1.28 -5.91 -29.24
CA ASP A 296 0.90 -7.30 -29.50
C ASP A 296 1.86 -8.09 -30.43
N GLY A 297 3.15 -7.73 -30.42
CA GLY A 297 4.18 -8.35 -31.25
C GLY A 297 4.38 -7.72 -32.63
N GLU A 298 3.56 -6.73 -33.00
CA GLU A 298 3.72 -5.94 -34.23
C GLU A 298 4.51 -4.67 -33.94
N GLU A 299 5.52 -4.34 -34.75
CA GLU A 299 6.26 -3.08 -34.62
C GLU A 299 5.42 -1.89 -35.12
N ILE A 300 5.13 -0.96 -34.21
CA ILE A 300 4.24 0.19 -34.46
C ILE A 300 5.01 1.51 -34.64
N GLY A 301 6.32 1.52 -34.39
CA GLY A 301 7.15 2.69 -34.64
C GLY A 301 8.53 2.62 -34.01
N SER A 302 9.37 3.59 -34.38
CA SER A 302 10.74 3.69 -33.85
C SER A 302 11.24 5.13 -33.74
N ALA A 303 12.12 5.39 -32.76
CA ALA A 303 12.70 6.71 -32.52
C ALA A 303 14.20 6.63 -32.16
N PRO A 304 15.09 7.46 -32.75
CA PRO A 304 16.50 7.47 -32.41
C PRO A 304 16.76 7.96 -30.98
N ILE A 305 17.66 7.28 -30.27
CA ILE A 305 18.14 7.66 -28.93
C ILE A 305 18.93 8.97 -29.04
N TYR A 306 18.55 9.96 -28.24
CA TYR A 306 19.26 11.23 -28.13
C TYR A 306 20.35 11.15 -27.05
N ARG A 307 19.96 10.88 -25.79
CA ARG A 307 20.88 10.71 -24.65
C ARG A 307 20.18 10.03 -23.47
N GLY A 308 20.79 8.98 -22.91
CA GLY A 308 20.21 8.25 -21.77
C GLY A 308 18.82 7.69 -22.09
N LYS A 309 17.82 8.03 -21.28
CA LYS A 309 16.41 7.61 -21.46
C LYS A 309 15.59 8.54 -22.38
N ASN A 310 16.25 9.41 -23.15
CA ASN A 310 15.60 10.35 -24.07
C ASN A 310 15.82 9.96 -25.53
N VAL A 311 14.79 10.18 -26.35
CA VAL A 311 14.75 9.95 -27.80
C VAL A 311 14.45 11.25 -28.54
N ASN A 312 14.79 11.30 -29.82
CA ASN A 312 14.31 12.32 -30.75
C ASN A 312 13.10 11.76 -31.49
N LEU A 313 11.93 12.34 -31.22
CA LEU A 313 10.66 11.99 -31.85
C LEU A 313 10.26 13.16 -32.77
N ASN A 314 10.36 12.97 -34.08
CA ASN A 314 10.00 13.96 -35.10
C ASN A 314 10.63 15.35 -34.88
N GLY A 315 11.90 15.40 -34.47
CA GLY A 315 12.64 16.65 -34.21
C GLY A 315 12.53 17.16 -32.77
N VAL A 316 11.70 16.53 -31.92
CA VAL A 316 11.50 16.93 -30.52
C VAL A 316 12.17 15.93 -29.58
N VAL A 317 13.03 16.42 -28.68
CA VAL A 317 13.63 15.57 -27.64
C VAL A 317 12.59 15.27 -26.57
N THR A 318 12.32 14.00 -26.34
CA THR A 318 11.33 13.53 -25.37
C THR A 318 11.79 12.25 -24.67
N SER A 319 11.15 11.87 -23.57
CA SER A 319 11.44 10.60 -22.88
C SER A 319 11.00 9.40 -23.72
N GLN A 320 11.66 8.25 -23.60
CA GLN A 320 11.22 6.98 -24.22
C GLN A 320 9.74 6.67 -23.94
N SER A 321 9.26 6.88 -22.71
CA SER A 321 7.86 6.66 -22.33
C SER A 321 6.87 7.51 -23.13
N LYS A 322 7.21 8.77 -23.40
CA LYS A 322 6.38 9.67 -24.23
C LYS A 322 6.38 9.26 -25.71
N ALA A 323 7.51 8.78 -26.23
CA ALA A 323 7.57 8.26 -27.59
C ALA A 323 6.74 6.98 -27.76
N VAL A 324 6.78 6.06 -26.79
CA VAL A 324 5.92 4.87 -26.77
C VAL A 324 4.43 5.28 -26.84
N ALA A 325 3.99 6.20 -25.98
CA ALA A 325 2.61 6.68 -25.99
C ALA A 325 2.20 7.31 -27.34
N HIS A 326 3.11 8.03 -27.99
CA HIS A 326 2.87 8.61 -29.31
C HIS A 326 2.66 7.55 -30.40
N PHE A 327 3.53 6.55 -30.50
CA PHE A 327 3.40 5.50 -31.52
C PHE A 327 2.13 4.68 -31.34
N VAL A 328 1.77 4.34 -30.09
CA VAL A 328 0.53 3.60 -29.83
C VAL A 328 -0.70 4.42 -30.24
N LYS A 329 -0.72 5.72 -29.94
CA LYS A 329 -1.81 6.61 -30.38
C LYS A 329 -1.92 6.64 -31.91
N GLN A 330 -0.81 6.78 -32.62
CA GLN A 330 -0.81 6.80 -34.10
C GLN A 330 -1.30 5.49 -34.70
N HIS A 331 -0.83 4.35 -34.19
CA HIS A 331 -1.22 3.03 -34.69
C HIS A 331 -2.73 2.77 -34.51
N LYS A 332 -3.29 3.13 -33.34
CA LYS A 332 -4.73 2.97 -33.10
C LYS A 332 -5.60 3.90 -33.95
N LEU A 333 -5.20 5.16 -34.10
CA LEU A 333 -5.88 6.10 -35.01
C LEU A 333 -5.88 5.58 -36.45
N GLN A 334 -4.80 4.93 -36.88
CA GLN A 334 -4.74 4.27 -38.20
C GLN A 334 -5.67 3.05 -38.29
N GLN A 335 -5.77 2.24 -37.23
CA GLN A 335 -6.71 1.11 -37.21
C GLN A 335 -8.17 1.58 -37.26
N GLU A 336 -8.55 2.61 -36.51
CA GLU A 336 -9.90 3.19 -36.51
C GLU A 336 -10.26 3.77 -37.90
N ALA A 337 -9.33 4.52 -38.53
CA ALA A 337 -9.53 5.06 -39.87
C ALA A 337 -9.62 3.99 -40.97
N ASN A 338 -8.98 2.83 -40.77
CA ASN A 338 -9.08 1.69 -41.69
C ASN A 338 -10.38 0.90 -41.50
N HIS A 339 -10.96 0.92 -40.28
CA HIS A 339 -12.20 0.22 -39.97
C HIS A 339 -13.45 0.98 -40.45
N ASP A 340 -13.39 2.31 -40.56
CA ASP A 340 -14.45 3.17 -41.12
C ASP A 340 -14.44 3.24 -42.67
N ASN A 341 -13.41 2.70 -43.32
CA ASN A 341 -13.26 2.66 -44.79
C ASN A 341 -13.54 1.27 -45.41
N GLN A 342 -14.07 0.31 -44.63
CA GLN A 342 -14.51 -1.02 -45.08
C GLN A 342 -16.02 -1.18 -44.92
#